data_AF-A0A917SDM0-F1
#
_entry.id   AF-A0A917SDM0-F1
#
_cell.length_a   1.000
_cell.length_b   1.000
_cell.length_c   1.000
_cell.angle_alpha   90.00
_cell.angle_beta   90.00
_cell.angle_gamma   90.00
#
_symmetry.space_group_name_H-M   'P 1'
#
loop_
_entity.id
_entity.type
_entity.pdbx_description
1 polymer ?
#
loop_
_entity_poly.entity_id
_entity_poly.type
_entity_poly.pdbx_seq_one_letter_code
_entity_poly.pdbx_strand_id
1 'polypeptide(L)'
;MAEFRIVGLQIQTRPLKPGRAPYREYRPEGLQRVDRLLVSERGNHGEWSDDSGDHSAIDVHHQDHPQSRDRKGRGGISVLGTGDYFRLREQYGPHLVDGVAGESVLVDARDGLAGAAFPADFSIRTASGVIDFRLGRVADPCVEFSRFCLREGASAEVSDAVRKALIDLDDGHRGYRAAATGSGVISIGDTLLLPGL
;
A
#
# COMPACT_ATOMS: atom_id res chain seq x y z
N MET A 1 -9.53 -4.61 -20.57
CA MET A 1 -8.76 -3.59 -19.83
C MET A 1 -9.69 -3.09 -18.76
N ALA A 2 -9.42 -3.50 -17.52
CA ALA A 2 -10.20 -3.05 -16.38
C ALA A 2 -9.72 -1.65 -15.95
N GLU A 3 -10.65 -0.82 -15.54
CA GLU A 3 -10.39 0.55 -15.09
C GLU A 3 -10.92 0.72 -13.67
N PHE A 4 -10.10 1.26 -12.77
CA PHE A 4 -10.49 1.50 -11.39
C PHE A 4 -10.16 2.93 -10.99
N ARG A 5 -11.13 3.64 -10.42
CA ARG A 5 -10.94 5.01 -9.95
C ARG A 5 -10.12 5.02 -8.66
N ILE A 6 -9.12 5.90 -8.57
CA ILE A 6 -8.36 6.13 -7.36
C ILE A 6 -9.21 6.93 -6.38
N VAL A 7 -9.39 6.40 -5.16
CA VAL A 7 -10.24 6.98 -4.11
C VAL A 7 -9.47 7.30 -2.84
N GLY A 8 -8.22 6.85 -2.71
CA GLY A 8 -7.35 7.21 -1.60
C GLY A 8 -5.90 7.21 -2.03
N LEU A 9 -5.15 8.18 -1.51
CA LEU A 9 -3.71 8.28 -1.64
C LEU A 9 -3.12 8.47 -0.24
N GLN A 10 -1.99 7.83 0.00
CA GLN A 10 -1.23 8.02 1.23
C GLN A 10 0.25 7.70 1.03
N ILE A 11 1.04 8.18 1.98
CA ILE A 11 2.46 7.82 2.13
C ILE A 11 2.69 7.23 3.51
N GLN A 12 3.80 6.52 3.64
CA GLN A 12 4.33 6.04 4.90
C GLN A 12 5.56 6.88 5.30
N THR A 13 5.41 7.77 6.29
CA THR A 13 6.48 8.71 6.74
C THR A 13 7.54 8.06 7.63
N ARG A 14 7.28 6.86 8.15
CA ARG A 14 8.18 6.10 9.03
C ARG A 14 7.90 4.60 8.96
N PRO A 15 8.85 3.72 9.30
CA PRO A 15 8.60 2.27 9.33
C PRO A 15 7.40 1.88 10.21
N LEU A 16 6.40 1.18 9.66
CA LEU A 16 5.22 0.69 10.42
C LEU A 16 5.54 -0.43 11.41
N LYS A 17 6.77 -0.92 11.44
CA LYS A 17 7.19 -2.06 12.27
C LYS A 17 8.39 -1.69 13.14
N PRO A 18 8.23 -0.73 14.06
CA PRO A 18 9.32 -0.33 14.92
C PRO A 18 9.76 -1.48 15.84
N GLY A 19 10.98 -1.36 16.36
CA GLY A 19 11.57 -2.34 17.28
C GLY A 19 12.34 -3.46 16.59
N ARG A 20 12.68 -4.48 17.39
CA ARG A 20 13.49 -5.63 16.99
C ARG A 20 12.64 -6.89 16.99
N ALA A 21 12.88 -7.75 15.99
CA ALA A 21 12.26 -9.07 16.00
C ALA A 21 12.72 -9.85 17.25
N PRO A 22 11.87 -10.71 17.83
CA PRO A 22 10.49 -11.03 17.40
C PRO A 22 9.41 -10.06 17.93
N TYR A 23 9.78 -9.04 18.70
CA TYR A 23 8.87 -8.13 19.40
C TYR A 23 8.49 -6.87 18.60
N ARG A 24 8.48 -6.94 17.27
CA ARG A 24 7.98 -5.83 16.45
C ARG A 24 6.46 -5.77 16.52
N GLU A 25 5.93 -4.56 16.46
CA GLU A 25 4.51 -4.29 16.44
C GLU A 25 4.16 -3.55 15.15
N TYR A 26 2.99 -3.83 14.58
CA TYR A 26 2.48 -3.02 13.49
C TYR A 26 1.82 -1.76 14.05
N ARG A 27 2.28 -0.60 13.59
CA ARG A 27 1.96 0.72 14.11
C ARG A 27 1.59 1.64 12.94
N PRO A 28 0.28 1.88 12.68
CA PRO A 28 -0.20 2.61 11.50
C PRO A 28 -0.04 4.13 11.59
N GLU A 29 0.46 4.68 12.70
CA GLU A 29 0.57 6.12 12.93
C GLU A 29 1.61 6.81 12.03
N GLY A 30 2.35 6.04 11.23
CA GLY A 30 3.23 6.56 10.17
C GLY A 30 2.53 6.75 8.83
N LEU A 31 1.25 6.39 8.71
CA LEU A 31 0.48 6.56 7.48
C LEU A 31 -0.11 7.96 7.44
N GLN A 32 0.19 8.69 6.37
CA GLN A 32 -0.28 10.04 6.13
C GLN A 32 -1.08 10.06 4.85
N ARG A 33 -2.36 10.44 4.93
CA ARG A 33 -3.19 10.68 3.73
C ARG A 33 -2.67 11.90 3.00
N VAL A 34 -2.71 11.83 1.67
CA VAL A 34 -2.22 12.91 0.82
C VAL A 34 -3.19 13.20 -0.32
N ASP A 35 -3.14 14.42 -0.83
CA ASP A 35 -3.96 14.85 -1.95
C ASP A 35 -3.36 14.39 -3.27
N ARG A 36 -2.03 14.35 -3.34
CA ARG A 36 -1.26 13.98 -4.52
C ARG A 36 -0.02 13.15 -4.17
N LEU A 37 0.35 12.26 -5.09
CA LEU A 37 1.64 11.57 -5.08
C LEU A 37 2.48 12.02 -6.28
N LEU A 38 3.67 12.54 -6.00
CA LEU A 38 4.70 12.77 -7.00
C LEU A 38 5.52 11.49 -7.08
N VAL A 39 5.42 10.80 -8.22
CA VAL A 39 6.03 9.50 -8.43
C VAL A 39 7.20 9.63 -9.41
N SER A 40 8.24 8.84 -9.15
CA SER A 40 9.37 8.62 -10.06
C SER A 40 9.88 7.19 -9.92
N GLU A 41 10.87 6.82 -10.73
CA GLU A 41 11.60 5.55 -10.60
C GLU A 41 12.27 5.36 -9.22
N ARG A 42 12.46 6.46 -8.47
CA ARG A 42 13.08 6.43 -7.12
C ARG A 42 12.07 6.16 -6.00
N GLY A 43 10.77 6.18 -6.29
CA GLY A 43 9.67 6.08 -5.32
C GLY A 43 8.72 7.27 -5.41
N ASN A 44 7.98 7.53 -4.32
CA ASN A 44 6.97 8.57 -4.29
C ASN A 44 7.15 9.55 -3.13
N HIS A 45 6.70 10.80 -3.34
CA HIS A 45 6.55 11.85 -2.33
C HIS A 45 5.06 12.20 -2.26
N GLY A 46 4.57 12.54 -1.08
CA GLY A 46 3.19 12.95 -0.88
C GLY A 46 3.09 14.44 -0.59
N GLU A 47 2.06 15.07 -1.13
CA GLU A 47 1.69 16.47 -0.88
C GLU A 47 0.25 16.54 -0.38
N TRP A 48 0.00 17.35 0.64
CA TRP A 48 -1.33 17.57 1.19
C TRP A 48 -1.47 18.96 1.79
N SER A 49 -2.70 19.44 1.87
CA SER A 49 -3.03 20.71 2.54
C SER A 49 -4.00 20.46 3.69
N ASP A 50 -3.80 21.18 4.79
CA ASP A 50 -4.73 21.23 5.92
C ASP A 50 -4.85 22.67 6.47
N ASP A 51 -5.54 22.84 7.60
CA ASP A 51 -5.72 24.15 8.25
C ASP A 51 -4.39 24.83 8.65
N SER A 52 -3.29 24.08 8.71
CA SER A 52 -1.95 24.60 9.03
C SER A 52 -1.13 24.98 7.79
N GLY A 53 -1.64 24.70 6.58
CA GLY A 53 -1.02 25.05 5.30
C GLY A 53 -0.69 23.85 4.43
N ASP A 54 0.24 24.05 3.50
CA ASP A 54 0.71 23.03 2.56
C ASP A 54 1.88 22.25 3.14
N HIS A 55 1.82 20.93 3.01
CA HIS A 55 2.80 20.00 3.53
C HIS A 55 3.29 19.05 2.44
N SER A 56 4.50 18.55 2.63
CA SER A 56 5.04 17.46 1.83
C SER A 56 5.97 16.57 2.63
N ALA A 57 6.02 15.29 2.26
CA ALA A 57 6.95 14.34 2.85
C ALA A 57 7.32 13.22 1.87
N ILE A 58 8.51 12.68 2.07
CA ILE A 58 9.03 11.55 1.30
C ILE A 58 8.49 10.25 1.90
N ASP A 59 7.99 9.35 1.05
CA ASP A 59 7.60 8.00 1.49
C ASP A 59 8.83 7.18 1.88
N VAL A 60 8.71 6.35 2.93
CA VAL A 60 9.83 5.54 3.44
C VAL A 60 10.36 4.53 2.41
N HIS A 61 9.57 4.17 1.39
CA HIS A 61 10.00 3.31 0.29
C HIS A 61 10.77 4.09 -0.79
N HIS A 62 10.77 5.42 -0.77
CA HIS A 62 11.63 6.22 -1.64
C HIS A 62 13.11 5.95 -1.33
N GLN A 63 13.95 5.84 -2.36
CA GLN A 63 15.37 5.48 -2.22
C GLN A 63 16.18 6.47 -1.36
N ASP A 64 15.78 7.75 -1.40
CA ASP A 64 16.42 8.84 -0.65
C ASP A 64 15.89 9.01 0.78
N HIS A 65 14.85 8.27 1.18
CA HIS A 65 14.37 8.36 2.54
C HIS A 65 15.45 7.84 3.52
N PRO A 66 15.79 8.56 4.61
CA PRO A 66 16.85 8.15 5.53
C PRO A 66 16.67 6.75 6.11
N GLN A 67 15.41 6.37 6.36
CA GLN A 67 15.02 5.06 6.88
C GLN A 67 14.62 4.04 5.79
N SER A 68 14.93 4.33 4.51
CA SER A 68 14.53 3.46 3.41
C SER A 68 15.17 2.09 3.48
N ARG A 69 14.32 1.07 3.34
CA ARG A 69 14.70 -0.34 3.17
C ARG A 69 14.64 -0.78 1.71
N ASP A 70 14.16 0.07 0.81
CA ASP A 70 14.02 -0.22 -0.62
C ASP A 70 15.13 0.45 -1.45
N ARG A 71 16.38 0.25 -1.04
CA ARG A 71 17.55 0.84 -1.72
C ARG A 71 17.74 0.37 -3.17
N LYS A 72 17.02 -0.68 -3.59
CA LYS A 72 17.02 -1.20 -4.97
C LYS A 72 15.86 -0.68 -5.82
N GLY A 73 14.97 0.14 -5.27
CA GLY A 73 13.87 0.78 -6.01
C GLY A 73 12.84 -0.18 -6.59
N ARG A 74 12.43 -1.21 -5.85
CA ARG A 74 11.49 -2.24 -6.34
C ARG A 74 10.08 -2.11 -5.75
N GLY A 75 9.91 -1.24 -4.76
CA GLY A 75 8.71 -1.09 -3.96
C GLY A 75 7.85 0.12 -4.33
N GLY A 76 8.44 1.14 -4.99
CA GLY A 76 7.79 2.31 -5.59
C GLY A 76 6.48 2.75 -4.95
N ILE A 77 5.36 2.19 -5.41
CA ILE A 77 4.02 2.32 -4.83
C ILE A 77 3.43 0.95 -4.48
N SER A 78 2.44 0.94 -3.60
CA SER A 78 1.56 -0.22 -3.36
C SER A 78 0.11 0.10 -3.75
N VAL A 79 -0.59 -0.87 -4.33
CA VAL A 79 -1.99 -0.76 -4.78
C VAL A 79 -2.87 -1.77 -4.06
N LEU A 80 -4.05 -1.35 -3.60
CA LEU A 80 -5.08 -2.21 -3.00
C LEU A 80 -6.49 -1.75 -3.42
N GLY A 81 -7.47 -2.66 -3.39
CA GLY A 81 -8.87 -2.36 -3.71
C GLY A 81 -9.76 -2.19 -2.47
N THR A 82 -10.81 -1.36 -2.58
CA THR A 82 -11.81 -1.18 -1.50
C THR A 82 -12.50 -2.49 -1.08
N GLY A 83 -12.74 -3.40 -2.03
CA GLY A 83 -13.31 -4.72 -1.74
C GLY A 83 -12.39 -5.63 -0.91
N ASP A 84 -11.06 -5.45 -0.99
CA ASP A 84 -10.12 -6.19 -0.16
C ASP A 84 -10.28 -5.79 1.31
N TYR A 85 -10.49 -4.50 1.56
CA TYR A 85 -10.80 -3.99 2.90
C TYR A 85 -12.15 -4.45 3.44
N PHE A 86 -13.17 -4.60 2.59
CA PHE A 86 -14.44 -5.19 3.00
C PHE A 86 -14.22 -6.61 3.56
N ARG A 87 -13.47 -7.46 2.84
CA ARG A 87 -13.14 -8.82 3.28
C ARG A 87 -12.30 -8.84 4.55
N LEU A 88 -11.29 -7.97 4.63
CA LEU A 88 -10.48 -7.84 5.85
C LEU A 88 -11.35 -7.52 7.08
N ARG A 89 -12.30 -6.59 6.95
CA ARG A 89 -13.22 -6.24 8.05
C ARG A 89 -14.20 -7.36 8.37
N GLU A 90 -14.72 -8.05 7.37
CA GLU A 90 -15.60 -9.21 7.57
C GLU A 90 -14.89 -10.31 8.37
N GLN A 91 -13.61 -10.56 8.06
CA GLN A 91 -12.84 -11.64 8.67
C GLN A 91 -12.26 -11.28 10.04
N TYR A 92 -11.70 -10.08 10.19
CA TYR A 92 -10.91 -9.71 11.38
C TYR A 92 -11.54 -8.58 12.21
N GLY A 93 -12.50 -7.85 11.66
CA GLY A 93 -13.27 -6.84 12.38
C GLY A 93 -13.07 -5.40 11.91
N PRO A 94 -13.90 -4.48 12.42
CA PRO A 94 -14.07 -3.12 11.86
C PRO A 94 -12.90 -2.16 12.10
N HIS A 95 -11.88 -2.52 12.87
CA HIS A 95 -10.67 -1.69 13.00
C HIS A 95 -9.80 -1.67 11.75
N LEU A 96 -10.03 -2.59 10.82
CA LEU A 96 -9.32 -2.62 9.55
C LEU A 96 -9.91 -1.61 8.57
N VAL A 97 -9.71 -0.33 8.87
CA VAL A 97 -10.15 0.81 8.06
C VAL A 97 -9.34 0.93 6.77
N ASP A 98 -9.93 1.55 5.76
CA ASP A 98 -9.26 1.81 4.48
C ASP A 98 -7.97 2.62 4.69
N GLY A 99 -6.88 2.22 4.02
CA GLY A 99 -5.53 2.74 4.21
C GLY A 99 -4.68 1.96 5.22
N VAL A 100 -5.28 1.23 6.17
CA VAL A 100 -4.53 0.67 7.31
C VAL A 100 -3.50 -0.38 6.91
N ALA A 101 -3.60 -1.00 5.74
CA ALA A 101 -2.64 -1.98 5.23
C ALA A 101 -1.34 -1.35 4.71
N GLY A 102 -1.31 -0.02 4.54
CA GLY A 102 -0.14 0.74 4.12
C GLY A 102 0.07 0.79 2.60
N GLU A 103 -0.99 0.61 1.81
CA GLU A 103 -0.98 0.87 0.37
C GLU A 103 -0.74 2.37 0.09
N SER A 104 -0.06 2.71 -1.01
CA SER A 104 0.06 4.10 -1.45
C SER A 104 -1.18 4.57 -2.21
N VAL A 105 -1.80 3.65 -2.97
CA VAL A 105 -2.94 3.90 -3.85
C VAL A 105 -4.07 2.94 -3.52
N LEU A 106 -5.22 3.50 -3.13
CA LEU A 106 -6.47 2.78 -2.94
C LEU A 106 -7.41 3.06 -4.12
N VAL A 107 -7.92 2.00 -4.73
CA VAL A 107 -8.86 2.10 -5.86
C VAL A 107 -10.26 1.57 -5.51
N ASP A 108 -11.28 2.16 -6.14
CA ASP A 108 -12.66 1.67 -6.09
C ASP A 108 -12.79 0.39 -6.92
N ALA A 109 -12.38 -0.72 -6.32
CA ALA A 109 -12.55 -2.08 -6.83
C ALA A 109 -13.41 -2.83 -5.83
N ARG A 110 -14.74 -2.79 -6.03
CA ARG A 110 -15.73 -3.35 -5.10
C ARG A 110 -15.54 -4.84 -4.83
N ASP A 111 -15.12 -5.58 -5.85
CA ASP A 111 -14.82 -7.01 -5.74
C ASP A 111 -13.40 -7.29 -5.24
N GLY A 112 -12.63 -6.24 -4.91
CA GLY A 112 -11.23 -6.31 -4.52
C GLY A 112 -10.28 -6.56 -5.68
N LEU A 113 -8.99 -6.56 -5.38
CA LEU A 113 -7.93 -6.93 -6.31
C LEU A 113 -7.17 -8.20 -5.86
N ALA A 114 -7.41 -8.70 -4.66
CA ALA A 114 -6.78 -9.93 -4.18
C ALA A 114 -7.19 -11.14 -5.04
N GLY A 115 -6.25 -12.06 -5.28
CA GLY A 115 -6.44 -13.24 -6.14
C GLY A 115 -6.60 -12.93 -7.64
N ALA A 116 -6.65 -11.65 -8.03
CA ALA A 116 -6.70 -11.25 -9.42
C ALA A 116 -5.39 -11.64 -10.15
N ALA A 117 -5.49 -11.95 -11.44
CA ALA A 117 -4.33 -12.10 -12.31
C ALA A 117 -3.70 -10.72 -12.60
N PHE A 118 -3.14 -10.09 -11.57
CA PHE A 118 -2.60 -8.73 -11.65
C PHE A 118 -1.46 -8.69 -12.68
N PRO A 119 -1.54 -7.83 -13.70
CA PRO A 119 -0.61 -7.86 -14.81
C PRO A 119 0.80 -7.41 -14.39
N ALA A 120 1.81 -7.92 -15.10
CA ALA A 120 3.21 -7.58 -14.84
C ALA A 120 3.54 -6.10 -15.12
N ASP A 121 2.83 -5.49 -16.07
CA ASP A 121 2.91 -4.06 -16.36
C ASP A 121 1.49 -3.48 -16.35
N PHE A 122 1.34 -2.27 -15.81
CA PHE A 122 0.08 -1.54 -15.74
C PHE A 122 0.34 -0.04 -15.78
N SER A 123 -0.73 0.75 -15.85
CA SER A 123 -0.58 2.21 -15.93
C SER A 123 -1.59 2.94 -15.06
N ILE A 124 -1.27 4.18 -14.72
CA ILE A 124 -2.21 5.13 -14.11
C ILE A 124 -2.38 6.29 -15.09
N ARG A 125 -3.62 6.53 -15.51
CA ARG A 125 -4.01 7.68 -16.32
C ARG A 125 -4.31 8.86 -15.40
N THR A 126 -3.58 9.94 -15.60
CA THR A 126 -3.65 11.18 -14.84
C THR A 126 -4.12 12.33 -15.76
N ALA A 127 -4.35 13.51 -15.17
CA ALA A 127 -4.66 14.70 -15.96
C ALA A 127 -3.53 15.14 -16.91
N SER A 128 -2.27 14.78 -16.61
CA SER A 128 -1.09 15.18 -17.39
C SER A 128 -0.58 14.12 -18.36
N GLY A 129 -1.12 12.90 -18.31
CA GLY A 129 -0.72 11.81 -19.19
C GLY A 129 -0.89 10.45 -18.56
N VAL A 130 -0.11 9.48 -19.01
CA VAL A 130 -0.10 8.11 -18.49
C VAL A 130 1.25 7.84 -17.84
N ILE A 131 1.22 7.26 -16.64
CA ILE A 131 2.40 6.80 -15.91
C ILE A 131 2.39 5.27 -15.93
N ASP A 132 3.46 4.67 -16.46
CA ASP A 132 3.61 3.23 -16.53
C ASP A 132 4.33 2.68 -15.30
N PHE A 133 3.95 1.46 -14.92
CA PHE A 133 4.45 0.75 -13.75
C PHE A 133 4.77 -0.69 -14.10
N ARG A 134 5.85 -1.19 -13.49
CA ARG A 134 6.19 -2.61 -13.49
C ARG A 134 5.94 -3.20 -12.11
N LEU A 135 5.15 -4.28 -12.08
CA LEU A 135 4.92 -5.06 -10.89
C LEU A 135 6.26 -5.62 -10.39
N GLY A 136 6.61 -5.26 -9.15
CA GLY A 136 7.79 -5.78 -8.48
C GLY A 136 7.49 -7.10 -7.79
N ARG A 137 6.38 -7.13 -7.03
CA ARG A 137 5.88 -8.34 -6.35
C ARG A 137 4.49 -8.14 -5.76
N VAL A 138 3.82 -9.25 -5.48
CA VAL A 138 2.73 -9.30 -4.50
C VAL A 138 3.29 -8.95 -3.12
N ALA A 139 2.57 -8.17 -2.33
CA ALA A 139 3.01 -7.81 -0.98
C ALA A 139 2.86 -9.02 -0.05
N ASP A 140 3.98 -9.56 0.42
CA ASP A 140 3.95 -10.70 1.33
C ASP A 140 3.25 -10.35 2.65
N PRO A 141 2.42 -11.25 3.20
CA PRO A 141 1.88 -11.11 4.54
C PRO A 141 3.00 -11.15 5.58
N CYS A 142 2.70 -10.65 6.78
CA CYS A 142 3.71 -10.59 7.84
C CYS A 142 3.11 -10.78 9.23
N VAL A 143 3.93 -11.28 10.15
CA VAL A 143 3.54 -11.57 11.53
C VAL A 143 2.99 -10.32 12.21
N GLU A 144 3.62 -9.17 12.02
CA GLU A 144 3.24 -7.94 12.73
C GLU A 144 1.83 -7.46 12.31
N PHE A 145 1.52 -7.47 11.02
CA PHE A 145 0.18 -7.07 10.58
C PHE A 145 -0.86 -8.15 10.87
N SER A 146 -0.49 -9.43 10.79
CA SER A 146 -1.40 -10.53 11.14
C SER A 146 -1.83 -10.43 12.61
N ARG A 147 -0.89 -10.13 13.52
CA ARG A 147 -1.20 -9.81 14.93
C ARG A 147 -2.09 -8.58 15.06
N PHE A 148 -1.83 -7.52 14.29
CA PHE A 148 -2.69 -6.34 14.28
C PHE A 148 -4.13 -6.64 13.82
N CYS A 149 -4.30 -7.47 12.78
CA CYS A 149 -5.61 -7.97 12.36
C CYS A 149 -6.31 -8.70 13.52
N LEU A 150 -5.59 -9.59 14.21
CA LEU A 150 -6.10 -10.38 15.33
C LEU A 150 -6.20 -9.60 16.66
N ARG A 151 -5.75 -8.34 16.69
CA ARG A 151 -5.60 -7.51 17.92
C ARG A 151 -4.74 -8.17 18.99
N GLU A 152 -3.75 -8.95 18.56
CA GLU A 152 -2.75 -9.56 19.42
C GLU A 152 -1.54 -8.63 19.61
N GLY A 153 -0.95 -8.63 20.81
CA GLY A 153 0.29 -7.91 21.10
C GLY A 153 1.53 -8.60 20.51
N ALA A 154 2.68 -7.92 20.57
CA ALA A 154 3.94 -8.53 20.21
C ALA A 154 4.29 -9.71 21.15
N SER A 155 4.79 -10.79 20.55
CA SER A 155 5.20 -12.01 21.26
C SER A 155 6.44 -12.63 20.60
N ALA A 156 7.21 -13.39 21.36
CA ALA A 156 8.29 -14.22 20.83
C ALA A 156 7.75 -15.37 19.97
N GLU A 157 6.55 -15.85 20.28
CA GLU A 157 5.94 -17.01 19.64
C GLU A 157 4.91 -16.59 18.59
N VAL A 158 4.82 -17.40 17.52
CA VAL A 158 3.81 -17.23 16.48
C VAL A 158 2.73 -18.28 16.70
N SER A 159 1.56 -17.83 17.19
CA SER A 159 0.39 -18.68 17.45
C SER A 159 -0.16 -19.29 16.17
N ASP A 160 -0.95 -20.36 16.29
CA ASP A 160 -1.63 -20.97 15.16
C ASP A 160 -2.61 -20.01 14.49
N ALA A 161 -3.25 -19.12 15.26
CA ALA A 161 -4.09 -18.05 14.73
C ALA A 161 -3.29 -17.10 13.84
N VAL A 162 -2.09 -16.67 14.26
CA VAL A 162 -1.21 -15.82 13.44
C VAL A 162 -0.71 -16.58 12.20
N ARG A 163 -0.39 -17.87 12.31
CA ARG A 163 -0.01 -18.69 11.14
C ARG A 163 -1.13 -18.80 10.13
N LYS A 164 -2.36 -19.03 10.60
CA LYS A 164 -3.55 -19.04 9.75
C LYS A 164 -3.77 -17.68 9.09
N ALA A 165 -3.67 -16.59 9.84
CA ALA A 165 -3.83 -15.26 9.30
C ALA A 165 -2.75 -14.93 8.25
N LEU A 166 -1.51 -15.40 8.41
CA LEU A 166 -0.48 -15.26 7.38
C LEU A 166 -0.89 -15.92 6.06
N ILE A 167 -1.48 -17.12 6.11
CA ILE A 167 -1.96 -17.82 4.92
C ILE A 167 -3.16 -17.09 4.30
N ASP A 168 -4.13 -16.70 5.14
CA ASP A 168 -5.34 -16.02 4.67
C ASP A 168 -5.05 -14.62 4.07
N LEU A 169 -3.95 -13.98 4.48
CA LEU A 169 -3.52 -12.67 4.00
C LEU A 169 -2.53 -12.74 2.82
N ASP A 170 -2.23 -13.93 2.30
CA ASP A 170 -1.37 -14.11 1.14
C ASP A 170 -2.09 -13.75 -0.18
N ASP A 171 -1.53 -14.10 -1.33
CA ASP A 171 -2.21 -14.05 -2.64
C ASP A 171 -2.84 -12.70 -3.01
N GLY A 172 -2.16 -11.60 -2.64
CA GLY A 172 -2.58 -10.25 -3.00
C GLY A 172 -3.55 -9.59 -2.02
N HIS A 173 -3.94 -10.28 -0.95
CA HIS A 173 -4.76 -9.68 0.13
C HIS A 173 -4.04 -8.55 0.89
N ARG A 174 -2.73 -8.37 0.65
CA ARG A 174 -1.92 -7.23 1.12
C ARG A 174 -1.50 -6.26 0.03
N GLY A 175 -1.98 -6.48 -1.18
CA GLY A 175 -1.80 -5.59 -2.32
C GLY A 175 -0.58 -5.90 -3.18
N TYR A 176 -0.36 -5.03 -4.14
CA TYR A 176 0.61 -5.22 -5.21
C TYR A 176 1.62 -4.10 -5.16
N ARG A 177 2.91 -4.42 -5.14
CA ARG A 177 4.01 -3.45 -5.10
C ARG A 177 4.62 -3.29 -6.48
N ALA A 178 4.79 -2.05 -6.91
CA ALA A 178 5.25 -1.73 -8.25
C ALA A 178 6.22 -0.56 -8.24
N ALA A 179 7.12 -0.53 -9.23
CA ALA A 179 7.98 0.60 -9.49
C ALA A 179 7.47 1.34 -10.73
N ALA A 180 7.45 2.68 -10.68
CA ALA A 180 7.19 3.47 -11.87
C ALA A 180 8.36 3.36 -12.84
N THR A 181 8.07 3.35 -14.14
CA THR A 181 9.07 3.41 -15.22
C THR A 181 9.23 4.83 -15.78
N GLY A 182 8.65 5.81 -15.10
CA GLY A 182 8.67 7.21 -15.45
C GLY A 182 8.25 8.07 -14.27
N SER A 183 8.09 9.37 -14.51
CA SER A 183 7.70 10.33 -13.48
C SER A 183 6.36 10.97 -13.80
N GLY A 184 5.61 11.31 -12.77
CA GLY A 184 4.35 12.03 -12.91
C GLY A 184 3.67 12.29 -11.57
N VAL A 185 2.50 12.91 -11.64
CA VAL A 185 1.69 13.25 -10.46
C VAL A 185 0.39 12.47 -10.52
N ILE A 186 0.10 11.71 -9.46
CA ILE A 186 -1.15 11.00 -9.27
C ILE A 186 -2.00 11.81 -8.30
N SER A 187 -3.26 12.02 -8.62
CA SER A 187 -4.26 12.69 -7.78
C SER A 187 -5.45 11.78 -7.51
N ILE A 188 -6.20 12.04 -6.44
CA ILE A 188 -7.48 11.37 -6.20
C ILE A 188 -8.40 11.61 -7.40
N GLY A 189 -9.05 10.55 -7.89
CA GLY A 189 -9.90 10.58 -9.07
C GLY A 189 -9.21 10.14 -10.38
N ASP A 190 -7.89 10.04 -10.39
CA ASP A 190 -7.16 9.41 -11.50
C ASP A 190 -7.53 7.92 -11.65
N THR A 191 -7.15 7.29 -12.76
CA THR A 191 -7.61 5.93 -13.11
C THR A 191 -6.46 4.94 -13.19
N LEU A 192 -6.54 3.85 -12.44
CA LEU A 192 -5.71 2.66 -12.62
C LEU A 192 -6.21 1.86 -13.84
N LEU A 193 -5.32 1.54 -14.76
CA LEU A 193 -5.58 0.75 -15.97
C LEU A 193 -4.88 -0.60 -15.85
N LEU A 194 -5.66 -1.69 -15.76
CA LEU A 194 -5.13 -3.06 -15.71
C LEU A 194 -5.38 -3.77 -17.05
N PRO A 195 -4.36 -3.97 -17.89
CA PRO A 195 -4.50 -4.74 -19.12
C PRO A 195 -4.72 -6.22 -18.81
N GLY A 196 -5.62 -6.87 -19.56
CA GLY A 196 -5.83 -8.31 -19.46
C GLY A 196 -6.55 -8.81 -18.20
N LEU A 197 -6.94 -7.91 -17.29
CA LEU A 197 -7.89 -8.19 -16.22
C LEU A 197 -9.34 -8.07 -16.71
#